data_AF-A0A2R6GHG9-F1
#
_entry.id   AF-A0A2R6GHG9-F1
#
_cell.length_a   1.000
_cell.length_b   1.000
_cell.length_c   1.000
_cell.angle_alpha   90.00
_cell.angle_beta   90.00
_cell.angle_gamma   90.00
#
_symmetry.space_group_name_H-M   'P 1'
#
loop_
_entity.id
_entity.type
_entity.pdbx_description
1 polymer ?
#
loop_
_entity_poly.entity_id
_entity_poly.type
_entity_poly.pdbx_seq_one_letter_code
_entity_poly.pdbx_strand_id
1 'polypeptide(L)'
;MAPPDYWLFVVFAVPVVEGVFFTVVTVGGQHLGYEYDPEHQYLIHVVYVYAAVAVLVGVAGLDPHLAFAWPYLAALLLGAAMYHVDTFAWTRATGTEANYGGQSLLATAPAVLSAPAEEIVFRAGLAPLIDAWGPVAFVVASAGLFGAVHIIQRPREVVLKSINGVVYCALFLATGSVVAPALAHLGHNAAYVRVATGASSGAQWTQG
;
A
#
# COMPACT_ATOMS: atom_id res chain seq x y z
N MET A 1 13.44 7.02 -22.19
CA MET A 1 12.04 7.25 -21.76
C MET A 1 11.17 6.22 -22.45
N ALA A 2 10.42 5.42 -21.69
CA ALA A 2 9.42 4.52 -22.27
C ALA A 2 8.26 5.36 -22.88
N PRO A 3 7.68 4.92 -24.00
CA PRO A 3 6.68 5.70 -24.72
C PRO A 3 5.35 5.82 -23.91
N PRO A 4 4.53 6.86 -24.13
CA PRO A 4 3.36 7.17 -23.29
C PRO A 4 2.30 6.05 -23.21
N ASP A 5 2.19 5.24 -24.26
CA ASP A 5 1.34 4.05 -24.36
C ASP A 5 1.76 2.92 -23.39
N TYR A 6 3.06 2.78 -23.13
CA TYR A 6 3.58 1.87 -22.11
C TYR A 6 3.05 2.23 -20.71
N TRP A 7 2.98 3.53 -20.39
CA TRP A 7 2.51 3.97 -19.07
C TRP A 7 1.00 3.91 -18.92
N LEU A 8 0.25 4.12 -20.00
CA LEU A 8 -1.18 3.79 -20.03
C LEU A 8 -1.39 2.30 -19.77
N PHE A 9 -0.58 1.43 -20.38
CA PHE A 9 -0.61 0.01 -20.07
C PHE A 9 -0.30 -0.25 -18.60
N VAL A 10 0.75 0.32 -18.00
CA VAL A 10 1.04 0.11 -16.56
C VAL A 10 -0.10 0.60 -15.66
N VAL A 11 -0.65 1.80 -15.91
CA VAL A 11 -1.74 2.41 -15.11
C VAL A 11 -3.02 1.57 -15.15
N PHE A 12 -3.38 1.01 -16.31
CA PHE A 12 -4.62 0.25 -16.45
C PHE A 12 -4.43 -1.26 -16.28
N ALA A 13 -3.28 -1.81 -16.70
CA ALA A 13 -3.00 -3.22 -16.61
C ALA A 13 -2.63 -3.64 -15.19
N VAL A 14 -1.98 -2.81 -14.36
CA VAL A 14 -1.62 -3.23 -13.00
C VAL A 14 -2.86 -3.61 -12.16
N PRO A 15 -3.91 -2.75 -12.02
CA PRO A 15 -5.12 -3.14 -11.28
C PRO A 15 -5.86 -4.34 -11.88
N VAL A 16 -5.85 -4.45 -13.22
CA VAL A 16 -6.49 -5.57 -13.93
C VAL A 16 -5.72 -6.86 -13.71
N VAL A 17 -4.39 -6.84 -13.82
CA VAL A 17 -3.51 -7.99 -13.61
C VAL A 17 -3.53 -8.40 -12.15
N GLU A 18 -3.57 -7.47 -11.22
CA GLU A 18 -3.75 -7.75 -9.79
C GLU A 18 -5.09 -8.45 -9.54
N GLY A 19 -6.19 -7.86 -10.02
CA GLY A 19 -7.52 -8.47 -9.90
C GLY A 19 -7.60 -9.87 -10.52
N VAL A 20 -6.99 -10.06 -11.69
CA VAL A 20 -6.89 -11.37 -12.36
C VAL A 20 -6.02 -12.32 -11.55
N PHE A 21 -4.86 -11.89 -11.07
CA PHE A 21 -3.96 -12.70 -10.26
C PHE A 21 -4.65 -13.20 -8.99
N PHE A 22 -5.28 -12.31 -8.22
CA PHE A 22 -6.03 -12.68 -7.02
C PHE A 22 -7.19 -13.63 -7.34
N THR A 23 -7.92 -13.38 -8.43
CA THR A 23 -9.01 -14.26 -8.87
C THR A 23 -8.47 -15.65 -9.21
N VAL A 24 -7.39 -15.74 -10.00
CA VAL A 24 -6.78 -17.00 -10.43
C VAL A 24 -6.21 -17.77 -9.24
N VAL A 25 -5.48 -17.11 -8.35
CA VAL A 25 -4.90 -17.77 -7.17
C VAL A 25 -6.00 -18.26 -6.22
N THR A 26 -7.03 -17.46 -6.00
CA THR A 26 -8.13 -17.81 -5.08
C THR A 26 -8.99 -18.94 -5.66
N VAL A 27 -9.50 -18.78 -6.88
CA VAL A 27 -10.38 -19.77 -7.53
C VAL A 27 -9.60 -21.03 -7.92
N GLY A 28 -8.39 -20.87 -8.47
CA GLY A 28 -7.51 -21.98 -8.82
C GLY A 28 -7.06 -22.77 -7.59
N GLY A 29 -6.72 -22.07 -6.50
CA GLY A 29 -6.43 -22.70 -5.21
C GLY A 29 -7.60 -23.56 -4.73
N GLN A 30 -8.82 -23.02 -4.71
CA GLN A 30 -10.01 -23.77 -4.31
C GLN A 30 -10.21 -25.06 -5.12
N HIS A 31 -10.00 -25.02 -6.44
CA HIS A 31 -10.06 -26.21 -7.29
C HIS A 31 -8.98 -27.25 -7.00
N LEU A 32 -7.84 -26.83 -6.44
CA LEU A 32 -6.75 -27.70 -6.01
C LEU A 32 -6.89 -28.17 -4.55
N GLY A 33 -8.04 -27.93 -3.92
CA GLY A 33 -8.30 -28.30 -2.54
C GLY A 33 -7.64 -27.39 -1.51
N TYR A 34 -7.17 -26.20 -1.93
CA TYR A 34 -6.69 -25.19 -1.00
C TYR A 34 -7.86 -24.46 -0.36
N GLU A 35 -7.97 -24.56 0.96
CA GLU A 35 -8.93 -23.80 1.75
C GLU A 35 -8.39 -22.38 1.96
N TYR A 36 -9.05 -21.43 1.32
CA TYR A 36 -8.68 -20.03 1.44
C TYR A 36 -8.97 -19.53 2.85
N ASP A 37 -7.92 -19.01 3.50
CA ASP A 37 -8.01 -18.28 4.76
C ASP A 37 -7.84 -16.79 4.43
N PRO A 38 -8.69 -15.89 4.94
CA PRO A 38 -8.47 -14.46 4.86
C PRO A 38 -7.06 -14.01 5.28
N GLU A 39 -6.39 -14.73 6.19
CA GLU A 39 -5.00 -14.45 6.57
C GLU A 39 -4.00 -14.67 5.41
N HIS A 40 -4.33 -15.53 4.45
CA HIS A 40 -3.51 -15.78 3.26
C HIS A 40 -3.58 -14.63 2.23
N GLN A 41 -4.54 -13.69 2.35
CA GLN A 41 -4.62 -12.52 1.47
C GLN A 41 -3.33 -11.72 1.45
N TYR A 42 -2.75 -11.48 2.63
CA TYR A 42 -1.52 -10.71 2.77
C TYR A 42 -0.34 -11.38 2.07
N LEU A 43 -0.25 -12.71 2.16
CA LEU A 43 0.82 -13.48 1.52
C LEU A 43 0.71 -13.40 0.00
N ILE A 44 -0.50 -13.59 -0.54
CA ILE A 44 -0.77 -13.50 -1.98
C ILE A 44 -0.47 -12.08 -2.49
N HIS A 45 -0.90 -11.05 -1.76
CA HIS A 45 -0.60 -9.64 -2.06
C HIS A 45 0.89 -9.36 -2.11
N VAL A 46 1.62 -9.78 -1.08
CA VAL A 46 3.07 -9.59 -0.99
C VAL A 46 3.76 -10.26 -2.18
N VAL A 47 3.43 -11.51 -2.49
CA VAL A 47 4.02 -12.20 -3.64
C VAL A 47 3.77 -11.44 -4.94
N TYR A 48 2.55 -10.93 -5.15
CA TYR A 48 2.20 -10.12 -6.32
C TYR A 48 3.04 -8.84 -6.42
N VAL A 49 3.07 -8.04 -5.35
CA VAL A 49 3.75 -6.74 -5.36
C VAL A 49 5.26 -6.92 -5.58
N TYR A 50 5.88 -7.91 -4.92
CA TYR A 50 7.31 -8.18 -5.11
C TYR A 50 7.62 -8.71 -6.52
N ALA A 51 6.73 -9.51 -7.12
CA ALA A 51 6.87 -9.91 -8.51
C ALA A 51 6.77 -8.71 -9.46
N ALA A 52 5.83 -7.79 -9.21
CA ALA A 52 5.70 -6.55 -9.98
C ALA A 52 6.97 -5.68 -9.88
N VAL A 53 7.54 -5.53 -8.69
CA VAL A 53 8.83 -4.83 -8.50
C VAL A 53 9.95 -5.53 -9.28
N ALA A 54 10.04 -6.85 -9.21
CA ALA A 54 11.06 -7.61 -9.93
C ALA A 54 10.96 -7.40 -11.46
N VAL A 55 9.75 -7.33 -12.01
CA VAL A 55 9.53 -7.03 -13.43
C VAL A 55 9.95 -5.59 -13.75
N LEU A 56 9.53 -4.61 -12.95
CA LEU A 56 9.85 -3.20 -13.17
C LEU A 56 11.36 -2.96 -13.12
N VAL A 57 12.04 -3.48 -12.10
CA VAL A 57 13.50 -3.28 -11.92
C VAL A 57 14.30 -4.15 -12.89
N GLY A 58 14.02 -5.44 -12.95
CA GLY A 58 14.84 -6.41 -13.68
C GLY A 58 14.61 -6.43 -15.18
N VAL A 59 13.37 -6.32 -15.63
CA VAL A 59 13.00 -6.43 -17.06
C VAL A 59 12.83 -5.06 -17.71
N ALA A 60 12.18 -4.12 -17.02
CA ALA A 60 11.93 -2.78 -17.56
C ALA A 60 13.07 -1.78 -17.29
N GLY A 61 14.10 -2.17 -16.50
CA GLY A 61 15.26 -1.33 -16.22
C GLY A 61 14.93 -0.07 -15.42
N LEU A 62 13.88 -0.12 -14.60
CA LEU A 62 13.45 0.99 -13.75
C LEU A 62 14.50 1.27 -12.67
N ASP A 63 14.91 2.54 -12.54
CA ASP A 63 15.67 3.01 -11.39
C ASP A 63 14.68 3.40 -10.27
N PRO A 64 14.67 2.70 -9.12
CA PRO A 64 13.78 3.01 -8.01
C PRO A 64 14.18 4.27 -7.22
N HIS A 65 15.26 4.96 -7.56
CA HIS A 65 15.70 6.20 -6.92
C HIS A 65 15.88 6.04 -5.39
N LEU A 66 16.71 5.07 -4.96
CA LEU A 66 16.86 4.67 -3.56
C LEU A 66 17.85 5.55 -2.74
N ALA A 67 18.05 6.80 -3.12
CA ALA A 67 18.96 7.70 -2.42
C ALA A 67 18.49 8.01 -0.99
N PHE A 68 19.21 7.54 0.04
CA PHE A 68 18.88 7.80 1.44
C PHE A 68 19.47 9.11 1.97
N ALA A 69 18.72 9.79 2.85
CA ALA A 69 19.23 10.86 3.68
C ALA A 69 18.69 10.72 5.12
N TRP A 70 19.53 11.01 6.12
CA TRP A 70 19.16 10.92 7.54
C TRP A 70 17.83 11.61 7.91
N PRO A 71 17.49 12.80 7.38
CA PRO A 71 16.20 13.44 7.66
C PRO A 71 14.98 12.60 7.27
N TYR A 72 15.11 11.61 6.37
CA TYR A 72 13.98 10.77 5.94
C TYR A 72 13.43 9.90 7.06
N LEU A 73 14.18 9.68 8.15
CA LEU A 73 13.66 8.99 9.32
C LEU A 73 12.48 9.74 9.96
N ALA A 74 12.37 11.06 9.78
CA ALA A 74 11.18 11.81 10.20
C ALA A 74 9.91 11.38 9.45
N ALA A 75 10.05 10.85 8.24
CA ALA A 75 8.92 10.32 7.47
C ALA A 75 8.28 9.12 8.18
N LEU A 76 9.05 8.30 8.89
CA LEU A 76 8.52 7.19 9.70
C LEU A 76 7.57 7.70 10.80
N LEU A 77 7.95 8.78 11.48
CA LEU A 77 7.09 9.41 12.50
C LEU A 77 5.85 10.05 11.88
N LEU A 78 6.00 10.68 10.71
CA LEU A 78 4.88 11.20 9.94
C LEU A 78 3.88 10.10 9.59
N GLY A 79 4.35 8.95 9.11
CA GLY A 79 3.53 7.79 8.81
C GLY A 79 2.72 7.28 10.00
N ALA A 80 3.37 7.14 11.16
CA ALA A 80 2.69 6.76 12.39
C ALA A 80 1.63 7.81 12.82
N ALA A 81 1.94 9.10 12.67
CA ALA A 81 0.99 10.18 12.95
C ALA A 81 -0.20 10.17 11.98
N MET A 82 0.03 9.91 10.68
CA MET A 82 -1.02 9.76 9.68
C MET A 82 -2.00 8.66 10.06
N TYR A 83 -1.51 7.51 10.54
CA TYR A 83 -2.38 6.44 11.02
C TYR A 83 -3.29 6.90 12.19
N HIS A 84 -2.77 7.68 13.13
CA HIS A 84 -3.57 8.25 14.21
C HIS A 84 -4.62 9.27 13.70
N VAL A 85 -4.30 10.02 12.65
CA VAL A 85 -5.26 10.92 11.99
C VAL A 85 -6.34 10.12 11.27
N ASP A 86 -5.97 9.07 10.54
CA ASP A 86 -6.90 8.18 9.81
C ASP A 86 -7.90 7.54 10.77
N THR A 87 -7.40 6.96 11.87
CA THR A 87 -8.22 6.35 12.92
C THR A 87 -9.13 7.35 13.61
N PHE A 88 -8.63 8.55 13.94
CA PHE A 88 -9.46 9.61 14.50
C PHE A 88 -10.58 10.03 13.53
N ALA A 89 -10.22 10.28 12.27
CA ALA A 89 -11.17 10.65 11.23
C ALA A 89 -12.22 9.56 11.01
N TRP A 90 -11.79 8.29 11.01
CA TRP A 90 -12.64 7.12 10.93
C TRP A 90 -13.67 7.10 12.05
N THR A 91 -13.20 7.10 13.30
CA THR A 91 -14.07 7.03 14.47
C THR A 91 -15.03 8.20 14.52
N ARG A 92 -14.60 9.39 14.11
CA ARG A 92 -15.49 10.56 14.05
C ARG A 92 -16.57 10.43 12.99
N ALA A 93 -16.26 9.82 11.85
CA ALA A 93 -17.16 9.68 10.71
C ALA A 93 -18.12 8.48 10.83
N THR A 94 -17.74 7.41 11.53
CA THR A 94 -18.54 6.18 11.66
C THR A 94 -19.19 6.01 13.03
N GLY A 95 -18.68 6.70 14.05
CA GLY A 95 -19.06 6.43 15.44
C GLY A 95 -18.55 5.09 15.97
N THR A 96 -17.75 4.36 15.19
CA THR A 96 -17.13 3.11 15.61
C THR A 96 -15.65 3.34 15.88
N GLU A 97 -15.18 2.91 17.05
CA GLU A 97 -13.75 2.79 17.26
C GLU A 97 -13.20 1.85 16.18
N ALA A 98 -12.07 2.24 15.61
CA ALA A 98 -11.35 1.38 14.70
C ALA A 98 -10.83 0.18 15.51
N ASN A 99 -11.67 -0.84 15.65
CA ASN A 99 -11.36 -2.07 16.38
C ASN A 99 -10.35 -2.88 15.56
N TYR A 100 -9.07 -2.71 15.87
CA TYR A 100 -8.01 -3.55 15.31
C TYR A 100 -7.81 -4.73 16.25
N GLY A 101 -8.45 -5.85 15.94
CA GLY A 101 -8.49 -7.01 16.81
C GLY A 101 -7.54 -8.12 16.38
N GLY A 102 -6.52 -8.39 17.20
CA GLY A 102 -6.08 -9.76 17.51
C GLY A 102 -5.08 -10.44 16.59
N GLN A 103 -4.62 -9.81 15.51
CA GLN A 103 -3.63 -10.44 14.64
C GLN A 103 -2.23 -10.40 15.25
N SER A 104 -1.53 -11.52 15.20
CA SER A 104 -0.16 -11.63 15.71
C SER A 104 0.80 -10.74 14.90
N LEU A 105 1.92 -10.33 15.53
CA LEU A 105 3.03 -9.66 14.84
C LEU A 105 3.50 -10.44 13.59
N LEU A 106 3.48 -11.78 13.66
CA LEU A 106 3.85 -12.64 12.54
C LEU A 106 2.84 -12.58 11.39
N ALA A 107 1.54 -12.57 11.69
CA ALA A 107 0.48 -12.46 10.68
C ALA A 107 0.49 -11.10 9.97
N THR A 108 0.94 -10.05 10.66
CA THR A 108 0.96 -8.66 10.13
C THR A 108 2.31 -8.23 9.55
N ALA A 109 3.39 -8.96 9.82
CA ALA A 109 4.72 -8.65 9.29
C ALA A 109 4.77 -8.55 7.75
N PRO A 110 4.08 -9.41 6.97
CA PRO A 110 4.06 -9.26 5.51
C PRO A 110 3.48 -7.92 5.05
N ALA A 111 2.43 -7.42 5.72
CA ALA A 111 1.82 -6.12 5.41
C ALA A 111 2.74 -4.93 5.77
N VAL A 112 3.54 -5.05 6.82
CA VAL A 112 4.56 -4.03 7.10
C VAL A 112 5.64 -4.06 6.02
N LEU A 113 6.09 -5.25 5.63
CA LEU A 113 7.18 -5.41 4.67
C LEU A 113 6.79 -5.13 3.21
N SER A 114 5.49 -5.12 2.88
CA SER A 114 5.03 -4.75 1.53
C SER A 114 5.26 -3.27 1.21
N ALA A 115 5.32 -2.40 2.23
CA ALA A 115 5.35 -0.95 2.04
C ALA A 115 6.43 -0.46 1.05
N PRO A 116 7.73 -0.84 1.17
CA PRO A 116 8.74 -0.43 0.21
C PRO A 116 8.46 -0.91 -1.22
N ALA A 117 7.89 -2.11 -1.38
CA ALA A 117 7.60 -2.67 -2.68
C ALA A 117 6.43 -1.94 -3.35
N GLU A 118 5.38 -1.61 -2.59
CA GLU A 118 4.26 -0.79 -3.06
C GLU A 118 4.76 0.61 -3.45
N GLU A 119 5.63 1.23 -2.66
CA GLU A 119 6.19 2.54 -3.01
C GLU A 119 7.03 2.49 -4.29
N ILE A 120 7.79 1.42 -4.54
CA ILE A 120 8.50 1.26 -5.83
C ILE A 120 7.50 1.19 -7.00
N VAL A 121 6.44 0.40 -6.89
CA VAL A 121 5.43 0.27 -7.95
C VAL A 121 4.72 1.59 -8.23
N PHE A 122 4.22 2.26 -7.19
CA PHE A 122 3.37 3.43 -7.37
C PHE A 122 4.14 4.75 -7.51
N ARG A 123 5.38 4.86 -6.97
CA ARG A 123 6.13 6.13 -7.01
C ARG A 123 7.18 6.08 -8.10
N ALA A 124 8.13 5.16 -8.03
CA ALA A 124 9.13 5.04 -9.08
C ALA A 124 8.51 4.51 -10.38
N GLY A 125 7.66 3.49 -10.31
CA GLY A 125 6.94 2.93 -11.45
C GLY A 125 6.15 3.99 -12.22
N LEU A 126 5.49 4.93 -11.54
CA LEU A 126 4.70 5.96 -12.22
C LEU A 126 5.45 7.29 -12.40
N ALA A 127 6.69 7.41 -11.94
CA ALA A 127 7.49 8.63 -12.04
C ALA A 127 7.59 9.21 -13.47
N PRO A 128 7.63 8.41 -14.55
CA PRO A 128 7.67 8.95 -15.91
C PRO A 128 6.43 9.75 -16.33
N LEU A 129 5.31 9.63 -15.60
CA LEU A 129 4.16 10.52 -15.78
C LEU A 129 4.48 11.98 -15.42
N ILE A 130 5.48 12.21 -14.56
CA ILE A 130 5.94 13.56 -14.19
C ILE A 130 6.47 14.28 -15.43
N ASP A 131 7.32 13.61 -16.22
CA ASP A 131 7.90 14.19 -17.43
C ASP A 131 6.88 14.28 -18.58
N ALA A 132 6.00 13.27 -18.69
CA ALA A 132 5.02 13.22 -19.77
C ALA A 132 3.87 14.22 -19.59
N TRP A 133 3.30 14.31 -18.39
CA TRP A 133 2.04 15.02 -18.11
C TRP A 133 2.09 15.92 -16.87
N GLY A 134 3.24 16.00 -16.19
CA GLY A 134 3.45 16.87 -15.03
C GLY A 134 3.17 16.20 -13.68
N PRO A 135 3.58 16.84 -12.58
CA PRO A 135 3.50 16.28 -11.22
C PRO A 135 2.05 16.06 -10.75
N VAL A 136 1.10 16.88 -11.21
CA VAL A 136 -0.32 16.71 -10.85
C VAL A 136 -0.88 15.41 -11.41
N ALA A 137 -0.58 15.09 -12.67
CA ALA A 137 -1.01 13.83 -13.29
C ALA A 137 -0.41 12.61 -12.58
N PHE A 138 0.88 12.69 -12.22
CA PHE A 138 1.53 11.68 -11.38
C PHE A 138 0.82 11.49 -10.04
N VAL A 139 0.54 12.58 -9.30
CA VAL A 139 -0.13 12.49 -7.99
C VAL A 139 -1.51 11.86 -8.13
N VAL A 140 -2.32 12.31 -9.10
CA VAL A 140 -3.66 11.77 -9.32
C VAL A 140 -3.63 10.29 -9.66
N ALA A 141 -2.77 9.88 -10.59
CA ALA A 141 -2.66 8.47 -11.01
C ALA A 141 -2.10 7.60 -9.88
N SER A 142 -0.98 7.99 -9.27
CA SER A 142 -0.30 7.23 -8.22
C SER A 142 -1.16 7.08 -6.98
N ALA A 143 -1.72 8.17 -6.45
CA ALA A 143 -2.59 8.12 -5.28
C ALA A 143 -3.93 7.43 -5.55
N GLY A 144 -4.49 7.64 -6.74
CA GLY A 144 -5.74 6.99 -7.17
C GLY A 144 -5.59 5.48 -7.28
N LEU A 145 -4.55 5.01 -7.98
CA LEU A 145 -4.26 3.58 -8.11
C LEU A 145 -3.91 2.95 -6.76
N PHE A 146 -3.08 3.62 -5.96
CA PHE A 146 -2.74 3.17 -4.61
C PHE A 146 -3.98 2.99 -3.73
N GLY A 147 -4.97 3.88 -3.82
CA GLY A 147 -6.27 3.65 -3.15
C GLY A 147 -7.07 2.51 -3.78
N ALA A 148 -7.11 2.43 -5.12
CA ALA A 148 -7.92 1.47 -5.86
C ALA A 148 -7.52 0.02 -5.58
N VAL A 149 -6.23 -0.29 -5.39
CA VAL A 149 -5.79 -1.65 -5.04
C VAL A 149 -6.32 -2.12 -3.67
N HIS A 150 -6.78 -1.19 -2.83
CA HIS A 150 -7.40 -1.47 -1.53
C HIS A 150 -8.94 -1.61 -1.61
N ILE A 151 -9.54 -1.66 -2.81
CA ILE A 151 -11.01 -1.70 -2.98
C ILE A 151 -11.67 -2.91 -2.29
N ILE A 152 -10.95 -4.02 -2.15
CA ILE A 152 -11.42 -5.24 -1.49
C ILE A 152 -11.65 -5.00 0.01
N GLN A 153 -10.98 -4.01 0.62
CA GLN A 153 -11.05 -3.75 2.06
C GLN A 153 -12.28 -2.93 2.48
N ARG A 154 -12.79 -2.06 1.59
CA ARG A 154 -14.09 -1.33 1.58
C ARG A 154 -13.95 -0.03 0.77
N PRO A 155 -15.04 0.54 0.19
CA PRO A 155 -14.98 1.78 -0.58
C PRO A 155 -14.41 3.00 0.18
N ARG A 156 -14.59 3.06 1.51
CA ARG A 156 -14.04 4.14 2.34
C ARG A 156 -12.53 4.03 2.54
N GLU A 157 -12.00 2.81 2.55
CA GLU A 157 -10.55 2.61 2.63
C GLU A 157 -9.84 3.10 1.37
N VAL A 158 -10.47 2.94 0.20
CA VAL A 158 -9.95 3.52 -1.04
C VAL A 158 -9.68 5.02 -0.88
N VAL A 159 -10.59 5.76 -0.24
CA VAL A 159 -10.44 7.21 -0.03
C VAL A 159 -9.29 7.52 0.94
N LEU A 160 -9.23 6.86 2.10
CA LEU A 160 -8.16 7.07 3.08
C LEU A 160 -6.79 6.70 2.50
N LYS A 161 -6.71 5.56 1.82
CA LYS A 161 -5.49 5.10 1.15
C LYS A 161 -5.09 6.03 0.01
N SER A 162 -6.02 6.57 -0.76
CA SER A 162 -5.70 7.61 -1.74
C SER A 162 -5.16 8.89 -1.08
N ILE A 163 -5.71 9.34 0.05
CA ILE A 163 -5.18 10.51 0.78
C ILE A 163 -3.76 10.24 1.26
N ASN A 164 -3.50 9.08 1.86
CA ASN A 164 -2.14 8.65 2.22
C ASN A 164 -1.23 8.61 0.99
N GLY A 165 -1.78 8.16 -0.13
CA GLY A 165 -1.12 8.11 -1.41
C GLY A 165 -0.59 9.48 -1.85
N VAL A 166 -1.40 10.54 -1.69
CA VAL A 166 -1.01 11.93 -1.96
C VAL A 166 0.17 12.37 -1.09
N VAL A 167 0.17 12.03 0.21
CA VAL A 167 1.27 12.36 1.11
C VAL A 167 2.57 11.68 0.66
N TYR A 168 2.51 10.41 0.30
CA TYR A 168 3.67 9.67 -0.20
C TYR A 168 4.16 10.23 -1.56
N CYS A 169 3.26 10.64 -2.46
CA CYS A 169 3.66 11.33 -3.68
C CYS A 169 4.36 12.67 -3.39
N ALA A 170 3.87 13.43 -2.41
CA ALA A 170 4.51 14.69 -2.00
C ALA A 170 5.93 14.45 -1.44
N LEU A 171 6.12 13.40 -0.62
CA LEU A 171 7.44 13.00 -0.14
C LEU A 171 8.37 12.60 -1.29
N PHE A 172 7.88 11.81 -2.25
CA PHE A 172 8.65 11.41 -3.43
C PHE A 172 9.07 12.63 -4.26
N LEU A 173 8.14 13.53 -4.58
CA LEU A 173 8.42 14.75 -5.36
C LEU A 173 9.38 15.70 -4.64
N ALA A 174 9.28 15.82 -3.32
CA ALA A 174 10.15 16.69 -2.52
C ALA A 174 11.58 16.15 -2.39
N THR A 175 11.75 14.84 -2.40
CA THR A 175 13.04 14.19 -2.13
C THR A 175 13.70 13.60 -3.37
N GLY A 176 12.94 13.40 -4.45
CA GLY A 176 13.36 12.63 -5.61
C GLY A 176 13.63 11.16 -5.32
N SER A 177 13.23 10.65 -4.14
CA SER A 177 13.56 9.30 -3.68
C SER A 177 12.36 8.52 -3.16
N VAL A 178 12.31 7.22 -3.44
CA VAL A 178 11.32 6.29 -2.90
C VAL A 178 11.54 6.00 -1.41
N VAL A 179 12.73 6.28 -0.85
CA VAL A 179 13.03 5.91 0.54
C VAL A 179 12.18 6.69 1.54
N ALA A 180 11.97 7.99 1.33
CA ALA A 180 11.14 8.83 2.20
C ALA A 180 9.68 8.36 2.27
N PRO A 181 8.94 8.18 1.14
CA PRO A 181 7.59 7.63 1.19
C PRO A 181 7.55 6.18 1.73
N ALA A 182 8.55 5.35 1.43
CA ALA A 182 8.62 3.99 1.97
C ALA A 182 8.72 3.97 3.50
N LEU A 183 9.51 4.88 4.08
CA LEU A 183 9.61 5.03 5.54
C LEU A 183 8.29 5.54 6.16
N ALA A 184 7.61 6.49 5.51
CA ALA A 184 6.28 6.92 5.97
C ALA A 184 5.26 5.78 5.90
N HIS A 185 5.22 5.04 4.80
CA HIS A 185 4.32 3.91 4.68
C HIS A 185 4.63 2.80 5.70
N LEU A 186 5.91 2.50 5.93
CA LEU A 186 6.34 1.59 7.01
C LEU A 186 5.88 2.07 8.39
N GLY A 187 6.01 3.37 8.68
CA GLY A 187 5.54 3.97 9.93
C GLY A 187 4.02 3.82 10.13
N HIS A 188 3.25 4.03 9.06
CA HIS A 188 1.79 3.83 9.06
C HIS A 188 1.43 2.38 9.36
N ASN A 189 2.02 1.43 8.61
CA ASN A 189 1.74 0.00 8.79
C ASN A 189 2.21 -0.49 10.17
N ALA A 190 3.35 -0.01 10.68
CA ALA A 190 3.83 -0.37 12.02
C ALA A 190 2.92 0.14 13.14
N ALA A 191 2.37 1.36 12.99
CA ALA A 191 1.41 1.91 13.95
C ALA A 191 0.11 1.09 13.97
N TYR A 192 -0.37 0.67 12.79
CA TYR A 192 -1.47 -0.28 12.65
C TYR A 192 -1.25 -1.59 13.42
N VAL A 193 -0.07 -2.21 13.29
CA VAL A 193 0.25 -3.46 14.00
C VAL A 193 0.31 -3.29 15.51
N ARG A 194 0.85 -2.18 16.01
CA ARG A 194 0.92 -1.92 17.45
C ARG A 194 -0.46 -1.76 18.08
N VAL A 195 -1.40 -1.11 17.39
CA VAL A 195 -2.78 -0.99 17.88
C VAL A 195 -3.48 -2.36 17.84
N ALA A 196 -3.27 -3.16 16.79
CA ALA A 196 -3.83 -4.52 16.69
C ALA A 196 -3.37 -5.47 17.81
N THR A 197 -2.13 -5.33 18.27
CA THR A 197 -1.55 -6.16 19.34
C THR A 197 -1.85 -5.64 20.75
N GLY A 198 -1.96 -4.33 20.94
CA GLY A 198 -2.31 -3.70 22.23
C GLY A 198 -3.78 -3.85 22.64
N ALA A 199 -4.70 -4.02 21.68
CA ALA A 199 -6.12 -4.23 21.94
C ALA A 199 -6.47 -5.64 22.46
N SER A 200 -5.50 -6.55 22.57
CA SER A 200 -5.71 -7.95 22.99
C SER A 200 -5.85 -8.17 24.50
N SER A 201 -5.99 -7.12 25.32
CA SER A 201 -5.98 -7.27 26.79
C SER A 201 -7.27 -6.90 27.55
N GLY A 202 -8.41 -6.59 26.92
CA GLY A 202 -9.52 -6.10 27.76
C GLY A 202 -10.98 -6.05 27.30
N ALA A 203 -11.37 -6.56 26.13
CA ALA A 203 -12.81 -6.57 25.79
C ALA A 203 -13.24 -7.86 25.10
N GLN A 204 -13.56 -8.88 25.91
CA GLN A 204 -14.52 -9.89 25.49
C GLN A 204 -15.89 -9.21 25.41
N TRP A 205 -16.33 -8.90 24.20
CA TRP A 205 -17.72 -8.52 23.96
C TRP A 205 -18.59 -9.76 24.12
N THR A 206 -19.33 -9.84 25.23
CA THR A 206 -20.49 -10.72 25.33
C THR A 206 -21.48 -10.30 24.24
N GLN A 207 -21.81 -11.24 23.35
CA GLN A 207 -22.88 -11.06 22.38
C GLN A 207 -24.20 -10.83 23.12
N GLY A 208 -24.85 -9.73 22.81
CA GLY A 208 -26.24 -9.42 23.16
C GLY A 208 -27.00 -9.04 21.90
#